data_AF-A0A5B8UV68-F1
#
_entry.id   AF-A0A5B8UV68-F1
#
_cell.length_a   1.000
_cell.length_b   1.000
_cell.length_c   1.000
_cell.angle_alpha   90.00
_cell.angle_beta   90.00
_cell.angle_gamma   90.00
#
_symmetry.space_group_name_H-M   'P 1'
#
loop_
_entity.id
_entity.type
_entity.pdbx_description
1 polymer ?
#
loop_
_entity_poly.entity_id
_entity_poly.type
_entity_poly.pdbx_seq_one_letter_code
_entity_poly.pdbx_strand_id
1 'polypeptide(L)'
;MKRILLFSLSLIIVAGFFGCKKDVPISDSLTGTWELRQDGGGWGAIVSHKPGNDTLVIFTSTAYSFYNKNKLVRSGAYTVRRDTSFMYGQLKNRIIFDGHTDDMRQFFDIQNNKLSFWIDAYDAPMVMYQRLK
;
A
#
# COMPACT_ATOMS: atom_id res chain seq x y z
N MET A 1 61.55 2.72 -20.08
CA MET A 1 60.15 2.95 -20.48
C MET A 1 59.28 1.74 -20.09
N LYS A 2 58.96 1.54 -18.80
CA LYS A 2 58.16 0.39 -18.31
C LYS A 2 57.40 0.74 -17.02
N ARG A 3 56.79 1.93 -16.94
CA ARG A 3 56.04 2.38 -15.74
C ARG A 3 54.64 2.95 -16.03
N ILE A 4 54.15 2.86 -17.27
CA ILE A 4 52.86 3.45 -17.67
C ILE A 4 51.75 2.39 -17.82
N LEU A 5 52.04 1.11 -17.49
CA LEU A 5 51.13 -0.02 -17.72
C LEU A 5 50.40 -0.51 -16.45
N LEU A 6 50.29 0.32 -15.41
CA LEU A 6 49.67 -0.07 -14.13
C LEU A 6 48.48 0.80 -13.69
N PHE A 7 48.01 1.74 -14.53
CA PHE A 7 46.85 2.59 -14.22
C PHE A 7 45.58 2.23 -14.99
N SER A 8 45.63 1.23 -15.87
CA SER A 8 44.50 0.86 -16.75
C SER A 8 43.64 -0.31 -16.24
N LEU A 9 43.89 -0.82 -15.02
CA LEU A 9 43.17 -1.98 -14.48
C LEU A 9 42.21 -1.65 -13.30
N SER A 10 42.07 -0.38 -12.93
CA SER A 10 41.21 0.05 -11.80
C SER A 10 39.85 0.63 -12.22
N LEU A 11 39.56 0.78 -13.52
CA LEU A 11 38.36 1.49 -14.01
C LEU A 11 37.16 0.57 -14.38
N ILE A 12 37.27 -0.76 -14.23
CA ILE A 12 36.24 -1.70 -14.70
C ILE A 12 35.30 -2.19 -13.57
N ILE A 13 35.57 -1.87 -12.30
CA ILE A 13 34.81 -2.46 -11.17
C ILE A 13 33.52 -1.67 -10.81
N VAL A 14 33.25 -0.52 -11.41
CA VAL A 14 32.10 0.36 -11.05
C VAL A 14 30.90 0.21 -12.00
N ALA A 15 30.61 -0.99 -12.53
CA ALA A 15 29.45 -1.22 -13.40
C ALA A 15 28.45 -2.27 -12.89
N GLY A 16 28.68 -2.87 -11.72
CA GLY A 16 27.95 -4.08 -11.29
C GLY A 16 26.70 -3.90 -10.42
N PHE A 17 26.33 -2.70 -9.98
CA PHE A 17 25.27 -2.52 -8.97
C PHE A 17 23.93 -1.96 -9.50
N PHE A 18 23.59 -2.17 -10.77
CA PHE A 18 22.19 -2.04 -11.19
C PHE A 18 21.43 -3.31 -10.82
N GLY A 19 21.18 -3.46 -9.52
CA GLY A 19 20.24 -4.44 -8.98
C GLY A 19 18.86 -4.12 -9.53
N CYS A 20 18.46 -4.86 -10.57
CA CYS A 20 17.13 -4.83 -11.14
C CYS A 20 16.16 -5.33 -10.07
N LYS A 21 15.56 -4.42 -9.30
CA LYS A 21 14.43 -4.76 -8.43
C LYS A 21 13.29 -5.08 -9.37
N LYS A 22 12.96 -6.36 -9.50
CA LYS A 22 11.72 -6.79 -10.16
C LYS A 22 10.58 -6.07 -9.45
N ASP A 23 9.80 -5.29 -10.20
CA ASP A 23 8.62 -4.64 -9.67
C ASP A 23 7.69 -5.72 -9.10
N VAL A 24 7.51 -5.71 -7.79
CA VAL A 24 6.56 -6.57 -7.11
C VAL A 24 5.17 -6.05 -7.49
N PRO A 25 4.27 -6.89 -8.04
CA PRO A 25 2.89 -6.48 -8.28
C PRO A 25 2.30 -5.83 -7.03
N ILE A 26 1.64 -4.68 -7.18
CA ILE A 26 1.10 -3.93 -6.04
C ILE A 26 0.08 -4.77 -5.24
N SER A 27 -0.59 -5.74 -5.88
CA SER A 27 -1.44 -6.74 -5.22
C SER A 27 -0.69 -7.60 -4.20
N ASP A 28 0.57 -7.94 -4.51
CA ASP A 28 1.38 -8.81 -3.67
C ASP A 28 1.84 -8.06 -2.41
N SER A 29 2.05 -6.74 -2.52
CA SER A 29 2.34 -5.91 -1.35
C SER A 29 1.11 -5.69 -0.47
N LEU A 30 -0.11 -5.78 -0.99
CA LEU A 30 -1.33 -5.67 -0.18
C LEU A 30 -1.66 -6.97 0.57
N THR A 31 -1.30 -8.12 0.01
CA THR A 31 -1.58 -9.46 0.58
C THR A 31 -1.07 -9.57 2.02
N GLY A 32 -1.90 -10.11 2.92
CA GLY A 32 -1.61 -10.32 4.34
C GLY A 32 -2.71 -9.81 5.26
N THR A 33 -2.45 -9.90 6.56
CA THR A 33 -3.36 -9.45 7.61
C THR A 33 -2.93 -8.09 8.15
N TRP A 34 -3.89 -7.19 8.25
CA TRP A 34 -3.68 -5.82 8.70
C TRP A 34 -4.64 -5.49 9.83
N GLU A 35 -4.14 -4.88 10.89
CA GLU A 35 -4.92 -4.48 12.07
C GLU A 35 -5.13 -2.98 12.09
N LEU A 36 -6.36 -2.54 12.35
CA LEU A 36 -6.72 -1.12 12.40
C LEU A 36 -5.89 -0.40 13.48
N ARG A 37 -5.38 0.78 13.12
CA ARG A 37 -4.64 1.67 14.03
C ARG A 37 -5.29 3.02 14.17
N GLN A 38 -5.78 3.58 13.08
CA GLN A 38 -6.43 4.88 13.07
C GLN A 38 -7.55 4.92 12.05
N ASP A 39 -8.65 5.55 12.38
CA ASP A 39 -9.74 5.87 11.47
C ASP A 39 -10.38 7.21 11.83
N GLY A 40 -11.10 7.79 10.87
CA GLY A 40 -11.76 9.08 11.01
C GLY A 40 -11.12 10.17 10.15
N GLY A 41 -11.22 11.42 10.59
CA GLY A 41 -10.86 12.58 9.78
C GLY A 41 -12.06 13.17 9.03
N GLY A 42 -11.76 14.00 8.03
CA GLY A 42 -12.76 14.92 7.47
C GLY A 42 -13.19 15.92 8.54
N TRP A 43 -14.50 16.00 8.78
CA TRP A 43 -15.10 16.81 9.85
C TRP A 43 -15.11 16.10 11.22
N GLY A 44 -14.75 14.82 11.26
CA GLY A 44 -14.71 14.02 12.50
C GLY A 44 -13.33 13.98 13.14
N ALA A 45 -13.28 13.59 14.42
CA ALA A 45 -12.02 13.32 15.10
C ALA A 45 -11.33 12.08 14.52
N ILE A 46 -9.99 12.08 14.56
CA ILE A 46 -9.20 10.87 14.31
C ILE A 46 -9.21 10.03 15.59
N VAL A 47 -9.67 8.79 15.48
CA VAL A 47 -9.67 7.81 16.57
C VAL A 47 -8.41 6.95 16.43
N SER A 48 -7.73 6.72 17.55
CA SER A 48 -6.56 5.82 17.59
C SER A 48 -6.90 4.56 18.36
N HIS A 49 -6.49 3.42 17.80
CA HIS A 49 -6.77 2.09 18.33
C HIS A 49 -5.49 1.43 18.85
N LYS A 50 -5.58 0.79 20.02
CA LYS A 50 -4.47 0.01 20.58
C LYS A 50 -4.26 -1.29 19.79
N PRO A 51 -3.04 -1.87 19.80
CA PRO A 51 -2.79 -3.26 19.42
C PRO A 51 -3.70 -4.26 20.13
N GLY A 52 -4.16 -5.27 19.39
CA GLY A 52 -5.09 -6.29 19.87
C GLY A 52 -6.54 -5.81 19.92
N ASN A 53 -6.99 -5.01 18.94
CA ASN A 53 -8.38 -4.50 18.91
C ASN A 53 -9.34 -5.35 18.08
N ASP A 54 -8.85 -6.43 17.46
CA ASP A 54 -9.61 -7.39 16.69
C ASP A 54 -10.40 -6.80 15.50
N THR A 55 -10.03 -5.59 15.05
CA THR A 55 -10.53 -4.99 13.80
C THR A 55 -9.48 -5.17 12.73
N LEU A 56 -9.75 -6.09 11.81
CA LEU A 56 -8.77 -6.61 10.84
C LEU A 56 -9.28 -6.42 9.42
N VAL A 57 -8.34 -6.25 8.49
CA VAL A 57 -8.56 -6.53 7.07
C VAL A 57 -7.53 -7.54 6.59
N ILE A 58 -8.01 -8.58 5.93
CA ILE A 58 -7.18 -9.65 5.36
C ILE A 58 -7.29 -9.55 3.85
N PHE A 59 -6.16 -9.48 3.17
CA PHE A 59 -6.08 -9.53 1.72
C PHE A 59 -5.36 -10.81 1.29
N THR A 60 -5.94 -11.51 0.32
CA THR A 60 -5.24 -12.50 -0.50
C THR A 60 -4.84 -11.86 -1.83
N SER A 61 -4.37 -12.65 -2.79
CA SER A 61 -4.03 -12.14 -4.13
C SER A 61 -5.22 -11.51 -4.87
N THR A 62 -6.45 -11.95 -4.61
CA THR A 62 -7.65 -11.52 -5.36
C THR A 62 -8.85 -11.20 -4.48
N ALA A 63 -8.81 -11.52 -3.18
CA ALA A 63 -9.95 -11.39 -2.28
C ALA A 63 -9.60 -10.63 -1.01
N TYR A 64 -10.62 -10.11 -0.35
CA TYR A 64 -10.49 -9.40 0.91
C TYR A 64 -11.53 -9.87 1.93
N SER A 65 -11.25 -9.65 3.21
CA SER A 65 -12.20 -9.88 4.30
C SER A 65 -11.96 -8.87 5.42
N PHE A 66 -13.00 -8.13 5.79
CA PHE A 66 -13.03 -7.20 6.91
C PHE A 66 -13.67 -7.87 8.12
N TYR A 67 -12.99 -7.78 9.25
CA TYR A 67 -13.45 -8.25 10.55
C TYR A 67 -13.53 -7.09 11.54
N ASN A 68 -14.53 -7.11 12.40
CA ASN A 68 -14.65 -6.23 13.56
C ASN A 68 -14.97 -7.08 14.78
N LYS A 69 -14.09 -7.07 15.77
CA LYS A 69 -14.18 -7.91 16.98
C LYS A 69 -14.37 -9.38 16.61
N ASN A 70 -13.53 -9.89 15.71
CA ASN A 70 -13.56 -11.27 15.18
C ASN A 70 -14.83 -11.68 14.43
N LYS A 71 -15.78 -10.76 14.19
CA LYS A 71 -16.95 -11.00 13.35
C LYS A 71 -16.66 -10.54 11.92
N LEU A 72 -16.90 -11.40 10.94
CA LEU A 72 -16.84 -11.02 9.53
C LEU A 72 -17.92 -9.97 9.25
N VAL A 73 -17.51 -8.81 8.74
CA VAL A 73 -18.39 -7.68 8.40
C VAL A 73 -18.61 -7.59 6.90
N ARG A 74 -17.57 -7.82 6.10
CA ARG A 74 -17.62 -7.73 4.64
C ARG A 74 -16.52 -8.60 4.04
N SER A 75 -16.79 -9.24 2.91
CA SER A 75 -15.77 -9.96 2.14
C SER A 75 -16.13 -9.95 0.66
N GLY A 76 -15.14 -10.14 -0.19
CA GLY A 76 -15.37 -10.20 -1.63
C GLY A 76 -14.07 -10.21 -2.42
N ALA A 77 -14.15 -9.80 -3.68
CA ALA A 77 -13.02 -9.70 -4.58
C ALA A 77 -12.50 -8.27 -4.67
N TYR A 78 -11.24 -8.09 -5.00
CA TYR A 78 -10.72 -6.76 -5.30
C TYR A 78 -9.78 -6.78 -6.50
N THR A 79 -9.63 -5.61 -7.12
CA THR A 79 -8.60 -5.35 -8.11
C THR A 79 -7.84 -4.08 -7.74
N VAL A 80 -6.58 -4.00 -8.19
CA VAL A 80 -5.75 -2.81 -8.03
C VAL A 80 -5.35 -2.31 -9.40
N ARG A 81 -5.49 -0.99 -9.60
CA ARG A 81 -4.97 -0.32 -10.79
C ARG A 81 -4.33 1.00 -10.43
N ARG A 82 -3.51 1.53 -11.32
CA ARG A 82 -2.99 2.90 -11.21
C ARG A 82 -4.00 3.86 -11.80
N ASP A 83 -4.32 4.93 -11.06
CA ASP A 83 -5.28 5.96 -11.47
C ASP A 83 -4.81 7.32 -10.93
N THR A 84 -5.17 8.41 -11.59
CA THR A 84 -4.82 9.77 -11.15
C THR A 84 -5.83 10.24 -10.13
N SER A 85 -5.37 10.46 -8.90
CA SER A 85 -6.19 11.07 -7.83
C SER A 85 -6.54 12.50 -8.22
N PHE A 86 -7.81 12.87 -8.10
CA PHE A 86 -8.27 14.24 -8.36
C PHE A 86 -7.83 15.18 -7.25
N MET A 87 -7.75 14.69 -6.01
CA MET A 87 -7.31 15.48 -4.86
C MET A 87 -5.82 15.84 -4.95
N TYR A 88 -4.96 14.91 -5.41
CA TYR A 88 -3.51 15.12 -5.44
C TYR A 88 -2.93 15.39 -6.83
N GLY A 89 -3.68 15.17 -7.91
CA GLY A 89 -3.18 15.31 -9.28
C GLY A 89 -2.05 14.32 -9.63
N GLN A 90 -1.94 13.21 -8.90
CA GLN A 90 -0.84 12.24 -9.02
C GLN A 90 -1.37 10.83 -9.26
N LEU A 91 -0.58 10.02 -9.95
CA LEU A 91 -0.84 8.60 -10.10
C LEU A 91 -0.69 7.89 -8.73
N LYS A 92 -1.74 7.20 -8.30
CA LYS A 92 -1.81 6.48 -7.01
C LYS A 92 -2.38 5.07 -7.24
N ASN A 93 -2.28 4.20 -6.24
CA ASN A 93 -2.86 2.87 -6.30
C ASN A 93 -4.33 2.95 -5.93
N ARG A 94 -5.21 2.72 -6.90
CA ARG A 94 -6.66 2.65 -6.68
C ARG A 94 -7.04 1.20 -6.42
N ILE A 95 -7.83 0.99 -5.36
CA ILE A 95 -8.47 -0.29 -5.08
C ILE A 95 -9.92 -0.24 -5.56
N ILE A 96 -10.39 -1.32 -6.16
CA ILE A 96 -11.78 -1.48 -6.60
C ILE A 96 -12.29 -2.76 -5.96
N PHE A 97 -13.27 -2.62 -5.07
CA PHE A 97 -13.93 -3.75 -4.41
C PHE A 97 -15.11 -4.22 -5.24
N ASP A 98 -15.21 -5.53 -5.43
CA ASP A 98 -16.34 -6.22 -6.05
C ASP A 98 -16.72 -5.70 -7.46
N GLY A 99 -15.78 -5.05 -8.13
CA GLY A 99 -15.98 -4.46 -9.47
C GLY A 99 -16.75 -3.13 -9.48
N HIS A 100 -17.10 -2.56 -8.33
CA HIS A 100 -17.83 -1.28 -8.24
C HIS A 100 -16.92 -0.09 -8.58
N THR A 101 -16.97 0.35 -9.85
CA THR A 101 -16.14 1.46 -10.35
C THR A 101 -16.78 2.84 -10.23
N ASP A 102 -18.10 2.86 -10.03
CA ASP A 102 -19.00 4.01 -9.85
C ASP A 102 -19.04 4.52 -8.40
N ASP A 103 -18.59 3.71 -7.43
CA ASP A 103 -18.36 4.14 -6.05
C ASP A 103 -17.33 5.27 -5.94
N MET A 104 -17.36 5.96 -4.79
CA MET A 104 -16.31 6.93 -4.43
C MET A 104 -14.93 6.27 -4.54
N ARG A 105 -14.04 6.91 -5.31
CA ARG A 105 -12.72 6.33 -5.61
C ARG A 105 -11.89 6.20 -4.34
N GLN A 106 -11.45 4.99 -4.05
CA GLN A 106 -10.58 4.70 -2.92
C GLN A 106 -9.17 4.40 -3.39
N PHE A 107 -8.20 5.03 -2.74
CA PHE A 107 -6.80 4.86 -3.01
C PHE A 107 -6.09 4.38 -1.77
N PHE A 108 -4.91 3.79 -1.96
CA PHE A 108 -4.09 3.35 -0.88
C PHE A 108 -2.60 3.52 -1.13
N ASP A 109 -1.85 3.47 -0.03
CA ASP A 109 -0.41 3.40 -0.04
C ASP A 109 0.09 2.47 1.05
N ILE A 110 1.25 1.86 0.80
CA ILE A 110 1.91 0.97 1.75
C ILE A 110 3.32 1.45 1.98
N GLN A 111 3.60 1.86 3.22
CA GLN A 111 4.94 2.29 3.63
C GLN A 111 5.24 1.76 5.03
N ASN A 112 6.43 1.18 5.23
CA ASN A 112 6.89 0.73 6.56
C ASN A 112 5.87 -0.17 7.30
N ASN A 113 5.29 -1.15 6.60
CA ASN A 113 4.23 -2.04 7.11
C ASN A 113 2.95 -1.33 7.57
N LYS A 114 2.72 -0.10 7.11
CA LYS A 114 1.45 0.62 7.30
C LYS A 114 0.71 0.67 5.98
N LEU A 115 -0.57 0.35 6.02
CA LEU A 115 -1.50 0.48 4.90
C LEU A 115 -2.43 1.64 5.20
N SER A 116 -2.42 2.65 4.35
CA SER A 116 -3.32 3.79 4.46
C SER A 116 -4.33 3.76 3.33
N PHE A 117 -5.62 3.85 3.64
CA PHE A 117 -6.70 4.08 2.70
C PHE A 117 -7.22 5.50 2.84
N TRP A 118 -7.57 6.11 1.71
CA TRP A 118 -8.31 7.36 1.67
C TRP A 118 -9.27 7.37 0.49
N ILE A 119 -10.35 8.12 0.66
CA ILE A 119 -11.27 8.43 -0.43
C ILE A 119 -10.75 9.66 -1.15
N ASP A 120 -10.89 9.69 -2.47
CA ASP A 120 -10.39 10.78 -3.31
C ASP A 120 -11.33 12.01 -3.30
N ALA A 121 -11.52 12.57 -2.11
CA ALA A 121 -12.30 13.78 -1.86
C ALA A 121 -11.70 14.50 -0.64
N TYR A 122 -11.68 15.85 -0.67
CA TYR A 122 -10.93 16.70 0.27
C TYR A 122 -11.28 16.48 1.75
N ASP A 123 -12.56 16.30 2.07
CA ASP A 123 -13.03 16.16 3.46
C ASP A 123 -13.34 14.71 3.84
N ALA A 124 -12.83 13.75 3.07
CA ALA A 124 -13.15 12.35 3.30
C ALA A 124 -12.31 11.75 4.43
N PRO A 125 -12.86 10.77 5.18
CA PRO A 125 -12.11 10.09 6.21
C PRO A 125 -10.96 9.28 5.60
N MET A 126 -9.95 9.03 6.43
CA MET A 126 -8.86 8.12 6.14
C MET A 126 -8.85 6.98 7.14
N VAL A 127 -8.24 5.86 6.75
CA VAL A 127 -8.07 4.70 7.62
C VAL A 127 -6.63 4.21 7.49
N MET A 128 -5.99 3.92 8.61
CA MET A 128 -4.65 3.35 8.63
C MET A 128 -4.62 2.03 9.40
N TYR A 129 -3.94 1.06 8.81
CA TYR A 129 -3.71 -0.26 9.37
C TYR A 129 -2.22 -0.53 9.53
N GLN A 130 -1.89 -1.43 10.45
CA GLN A 130 -0.55 -1.97 10.64
C GLN A 130 -0.56 -3.45 10.25
N ARG A 131 0.42 -3.87 9.44
CA ARG A 131 0.59 -5.29 9.10
C ARG A 131 0.90 -6.11 10.35
N LEU A 132 0.21 -7.23 10.52
CA LEU A 132 0.57 -8.24 11.51
C LEU A 132 1.72 -9.11 10.98
N LYS A 133 2.63 -9.50 11.87
CA LYS A 133 3.81 -10.33 11.54
C LYS A 133 3.42 -11.76 11.22
#